data_AF-A0ABD0PIN8-F1
#
_entry.id   AF-A0ABD0PIN8-F1
#
_cell.length_a   1.000
_cell.length_b   1.000
_cell.length_c   1.000
_cell.angle_alpha   90.00
_cell.angle_beta   90.00
_cell.angle_gamma   90.00
#
_symmetry.space_group_name_H-M   'P 1'
#
loop_
_entity.id
_entity.type
_entity.pdbx_description
1 polymer ?
#
loop_
_entity_poly.entity_id
_entity_poly.type
_entity_poly.pdbx_seq_one_letter_code
_entity_poly.pdbx_strand_id
1 'polypeptide(L)'
;MSNQTCSLCFSFDLVSNGGVAVALRFERAPFITQEHTLWLPWGRFFVMDTIVMRHEVNDIPSCDLSSFTRPMPIVLPAPLTAGNIVPEIQ
;
A
#
# COMPACT_ATOMS: atom_id res chain seq x y z
N MET A 1 4.87 1.23 18.46
CA MET A 1 5.71 0.82 17.31
C MET A 1 6.16 -0.61 17.52
N SER A 2 5.35 -1.57 17.07
CA SER A 2 5.67 -3.00 17.14
C SER A 2 6.56 -3.31 15.94
N ASN A 3 7.84 -3.59 16.19
CA ASN A 3 8.81 -4.00 15.19
C ASN A 3 8.51 -5.45 14.82
N GLN A 4 7.45 -5.70 14.04
CA GLN A 4 7.18 -7.02 13.49
C GLN A 4 8.03 -7.17 12.24
N THR A 5 9.19 -7.79 12.38
CA THR A 5 9.83 -8.47 11.27
C THR A 5 8.85 -9.50 10.73
N CYS A 6 8.19 -9.16 9.62
CA CYS A 6 7.23 -10.01 8.94
C CYS A 6 7.97 -11.19 8.31
N SER A 7 8.26 -12.22 9.11
CA SER A 7 8.98 -13.43 8.68
C SER A 7 8.22 -14.28 7.65
N LEU A 8 7.03 -13.85 7.24
CA LEU A 8 6.15 -14.47 6.24
C LEU A 8 5.62 -13.44 5.21
N CYS A 9 6.29 -12.30 5.01
CA CYS A 9 5.89 -11.33 3.98
C CYS A 9 6.29 -11.83 2.59
N PHE A 10 5.30 -12.02 1.72
CA PHE A 10 5.48 -12.37 0.32
C PHE A 10 5.27 -11.12 -0.53
N SER A 11 6.17 -10.89 -1.49
CA SER A 11 5.96 -9.91 -2.55
C SER A 11 5.39 -10.58 -3.79
N PHE A 12 4.58 -9.87 -4.54
CA PHE A 12 4.07 -10.30 -5.84
C PHE A 12 4.15 -9.13 -6.82
N ASP A 13 4.45 -9.45 -8.07
CA ASP A 13 4.49 -8.49 -9.17
C ASP A 13 3.54 -9.01 -10.27
N LEU A 14 2.66 -8.14 -10.75
CA LEU A 14 1.67 -8.47 -11.78
C LEU A 14 1.64 -7.36 -12.83
N VAL A 15 1.24 -7.72 -14.05
CA VAL A 15 1.01 -6.77 -15.15
C VAL A 15 -0.44 -6.86 -15.58
N SER A 16 -1.09 -5.71 -15.71
CA SER A 16 -2.49 -5.59 -16.12
C SER A 16 -2.70 -4.31 -16.93
N ASN A 17 -3.86 -4.20 -17.58
CA ASN A 17 -4.27 -2.98 -18.24
C ASN A 17 -4.50 -1.86 -17.20
N GLY A 18 -4.06 -0.65 -17.52
CA GLY A 18 -4.32 0.54 -16.69
C GLY A 18 -5.70 1.13 -16.94
N GLY A 19 -6.14 2.02 -16.05
CA GLY A 19 -7.40 2.74 -16.20
C GLY A 19 -8.66 1.95 -15.87
N VAL A 20 -8.50 0.79 -15.26
CA VAL A 20 -9.57 -0.15 -14.94
C VAL A 20 -9.49 -0.52 -13.45
N ALA A 21 -10.64 -0.90 -12.89
CA ALA A 21 -10.69 -1.54 -11.59
C ALA A 21 -10.34 -3.03 -11.74
N VAL A 22 -9.38 -3.51 -10.95
CA VAL A 22 -8.96 -4.91 -10.92
C VAL A 22 -9.29 -5.49 -9.56
N ALA A 23 -9.98 -6.63 -9.53
CA ALA A 23 -10.20 -7.42 -8.33
C ALA A 23 -9.08 -8.46 -8.18
N LEU A 24 -8.39 -8.45 -7.05
CA LEU A 24 -7.36 -9.42 -6.68
C LEU A 24 -7.88 -10.32 -5.56
N ARG A 25 -7.78 -11.63 -5.76
CA ARG A 25 -8.18 -12.65 -4.79
C ARG A 25 -6.94 -13.32 -4.22
N PHE A 26 -6.79 -13.25 -2.89
CA PHE A 26 -5.67 -13.80 -2.15
C PHE A 26 -6.08 -15.06 -1.42
N GLU A 27 -5.47 -16.20 -1.77
CA GLU A 27 -5.75 -17.51 -1.18
C GLU A 27 -4.46 -18.12 -0.62
N ARG A 28 -4.48 -18.46 0.66
CA ARG A 28 -3.37 -19.14 1.31
C ARG A 28 -3.86 -19.87 2.55
N ALA A 29 -3.73 -21.20 2.60
CA ALA A 29 -3.99 -21.94 3.83
C ALA A 29 -2.92 -21.60 4.90
N PRO A 30 -3.28 -21.48 6.19
CA PRO A 30 -4.60 -21.66 6.81
C PRO A 30 -5.42 -20.35 6.98
N PHE A 31 -5.19 -19.33 6.16
CA PHE A 31 -5.83 -18.02 6.27
C PHE A 31 -7.16 -17.94 5.48
N ILE A 32 -8.04 -17.02 5.89
CA ILE A 32 -9.29 -16.73 5.18
C ILE A 32 -8.97 -16.01 3.85
N THR A 33 -9.63 -16.43 2.77
CA THR A 33 -9.56 -15.77 1.46
C THR A 33 -10.01 -14.32 1.53
N GLN A 34 -9.22 -13.40 0.96
CA GLN A 34 -9.57 -11.99 0.87
C GLN A 34 -9.67 -11.55 -0.59
N GLU A 35 -10.59 -10.64 -0.88
CA GLU A 35 -10.73 -10.00 -2.19
C GLU A 35 -10.59 -8.49 -2.04
N HIS A 36 -9.73 -7.89 -2.85
CA HIS A 36 -9.45 -6.45 -2.84
C HIS A 36 -9.58 -5.89 -4.25
N THR A 37 -10.39 -4.85 -4.39
CA THR A 37 -10.59 -4.15 -5.67
C THR A 37 -9.76 -2.87 -5.69
N LEU A 38 -8.88 -2.76 -6.68
CA LEU A 38 -7.93 -1.66 -6.84
C LEU A 38 -8.20 -0.89 -8.13
N TRP A 39 -8.07 0.43 -8.07
CA TRP A 39 -8.09 1.28 -9.26
C TRP A 39 -6.68 1.47 -9.79
N LEU A 40 -6.40 0.90 -10.97
CA LEU A 40 -5.07 1.01 -11.58
C LEU A 40 -4.96 2.28 -12.43
N PRO A 41 -3.90 3.10 -12.26
CA PRO A 41 -3.65 4.25 -13.12
C PRO A 41 -3.16 3.82 -14.52
N TRP A 42 -3.28 4.72 -15.49
CA TRP A 42 -2.73 4.52 -16.82
C TRP A 42 -1.20 4.65 -16.83
N GLY A 43 -0.47 3.65 -17.35
CA GLY A 43 0.96 3.77 -17.68
C GLY A 43 1.89 4.11 -16.52
N ARG A 44 1.49 3.81 -15.28
CA ARG A 44 2.30 4.06 -14.08
C ARG A 44 2.48 2.77 -13.30
N PHE A 45 3.61 2.65 -12.62
CA PHE A 45 3.81 1.61 -11.63
C PHE A 45 2.93 1.90 -10.41
N PHE A 46 2.13 0.92 -10.01
CA PHE A 46 1.20 1.03 -8.89
C PHE A 46 1.68 0.16 -7.74
N VAL A 47 1.80 0.75 -6.55
CA VAL A 47 2.13 0.05 -5.31
C VAL A 47 0.85 -0.11 -4.50
N MET A 48 0.44 -1.35 -4.26
CA MET A 48 -0.70 -1.67 -3.42
C MET A 48 -0.34 -1.57 -1.93
N ASP A 49 -1.34 -1.27 -1.10
CA ASP A 49 -1.23 -1.42 0.35
C ASP A 49 -0.92 -2.86 0.77
N THR A 50 -0.23 -3.03 1.89
CA THR A 50 0.10 -4.36 2.41
C THR A 50 -1.15 -5.09 2.87
N ILE A 51 -1.39 -6.28 2.32
CA ILE A 51 -2.50 -7.13 2.74
C ILE A 51 -2.10 -7.97 3.95
N VAL A 52 -2.87 -7.83 5.03
CA VAL A 52 -2.72 -8.63 6.24
C VAL A 52 -3.78 -9.72 6.26
N MET A 53 -3.35 -10.96 6.00
CA MET A 53 -4.22 -12.13 6.12
C MET A 53 -4.40 -12.54 7.58
N ARG A 54 -5.62 -12.91 7.95
CA ARG A 54 -6.00 -13.33 9.29
C ARG A 54 -6.67 -14.70 9.24
N HIS A 55 -6.55 -15.45 10.32
CA HIS A 55 -7.17 -16.77 10.47
C HIS A 55 -8.67 -16.67 10.83
N GLU A 56 -9.08 -15.55 11.43
CA GLU A 56 -10.43 -15.31 11.93
C GLU A 56 -10.92 -13.94 11.47
N VAL A 57 -12.25 -13.80 11.34
CA VAL A 57 -12.90 -12.53 11.01
C VAL A 57 -12.80 -11.62 12.22
N ASN A 58 -12.25 -10.43 12.01
CA ASN A 58 -12.04 -9.47 13.09
C ASN A 58 -13.26 -8.55 13.22
N ASP A 59 -14.22 -8.92 14.07
CA ASP A 59 -15.40 -8.11 14.43
C ASP A 59 -15.07 -6.99 15.43
N ILE A 60 -14.00 -6.22 15.19
CA ILE A 60 -13.74 -5.04 16.05
C ILE A 60 -14.72 -3.95 15.64
N PRO A 61 -15.51 -3.38 16.58
CA PRO A 61 -16.39 -2.27 16.27
C PRO A 61 -15.56 -1.10 15.74
N SER A 62 -16.00 -0.54 14.61
CA SER A 62 -15.43 0.68 14.06
C SER A 62 -15.46 1.77 15.13
N CYS A 63 -14.30 2.21 15.59
CA CYS A 63 -14.20 3.34 16.51
C CYS A 63 -14.63 4.60 15.75
N ASP A 64 -15.64 5.32 16.26
CA ASP A 64 -16.04 6.62 15.70
C ASP A 64 -15.04 7.69 16.13
N LEU A 65 -14.23 8.15 15.17
CA LEU A 65 -13.24 9.21 15.37
C LEU A 65 -13.83 10.58 14.99
N SER A 66 -14.94 10.97 15.60
CA SER A 66 -15.52 12.30 15.42
C SER A 66 -14.64 13.37 16.09
N SER A 67 -14.55 14.56 15.48
CA SER A 67 -13.74 15.73 15.94
C SER A 67 -12.20 15.60 15.92
N PHE A 68 -11.64 14.49 15.44
CA PHE A 68 -10.18 14.39 15.23
C PHE A 68 -9.72 15.27 14.07
N THR A 69 -8.71 16.10 14.30
CA THR A 69 -8.06 16.89 13.24
C THR A 69 -7.34 15.95 12.27
N ARG A 70 -7.66 16.05 10.96
CA ARG A 70 -6.97 15.27 9.92
C ARG A 70 -5.52 15.77 9.77
N PRO A 71 -4.54 14.86 9.59
CA PRO A 71 -3.17 15.26 9.34
C PRO A 71 -3.07 16.04 8.02
N MET A 72 -2.34 17.17 8.04
CA MET A 72 -2.06 17.98 6.85
C MET A 72 -0.54 18.03 6.60
N PRO A 73 0.04 17.01 5.93
CA PRO A 73 1.47 16.99 5.67
C PRO A 73 1.86 18.00 4.60
N ILE A 74 2.97 18.70 4.81
CA ILE A 74 3.63 19.52 3.77
C ILE A 74 4.72 18.64 3.14
N VAL A 75 4.55 18.30 1.86
CA VAL A 75 5.52 17.51 1.09
C VAL A 75 6.27 18.44 0.15
N LEU A 76 7.57 18.64 0.39
CA LEU A 76 8.44 19.46 -0.45
C LEU A 76 9.35 18.53 -1.26
N PRO A 77 9.13 18.36 -2.57
CA PRO A 77 10.04 17.59 -3.41
C PRO A 77 11.37 18.34 -3.54
N ALA A 78 12.46 17.58 -3.68
CA ALA A 78 13.75 18.16 -4.02
C ALA A 78 13.64 18.91 -5.37
N PRO A 79 14.31 20.06 -5.53
CA PRO A 79 14.30 20.80 -6.78
C PRO A 79 14.85 19.93 -7.92
N LEU A 80 14.15 19.92 -9.05
CA LEU A 80 14.63 19.23 -10.25
C LEU A 80 15.87 19.98 -10.76
N THR A 81 17.03 19.33 -10.73
CA THR A 81 18.28 19.92 -11.21
C THR A 81 18.17 20.12 -12.73
N ALA A 82 18.03 21.37 -13.17
CA ALA A 82 18.23 21.73 -14.57
C ALA A 82 19.76 21.75 -14.84
N GLY A 83 20.34 20.57 -15.06
CA GLY A 83 21.74 20.40 -15.43
C GLY A 83 22.64 19.93 -14.28
N ASN A 84 23.14 18.69 -14.43
CA ASN A 84 24.36 18.12 -13.86
C ASN A 84 24.93 18.74 -12.57
N ILE A 85 24.40 18.36 -11.41
CA ILE A 85 25.21 18.20 -10.19
C ILE A 85 24.66 16.98 -9.45
N VAL A 86 25.46 15.92 -9.40
CA VAL A 86 25.26 14.77 -8.52
C VAL A 86 25.35 15.29 -7.07
N PRO A 87 24.40 15.00 -6.16
CA PRO A 87 24.66 15.21 -4.75
C PRO A 87 25.68 14.15 -4.33
N GLU A 88 26.93 14.58 -4.20
CA GLU A 88 27.98 13.84 -3.51
C GLU A 88 27.54 13.66 -2.06
N ILE A 89 27.36 12.40 -1.67
CA ILE A 89 27.16 12.02 -0.27
C ILE A 89 28.57 11.96 0.32
N GLN A 90 28.91 12.94 1.16
CA GLN A 90 30.05 12.88 2.07
C GLN A 90 29.54 12.78 3.51
#